data_AF-A0A921R645-F1
#
_entry.id   AF-A0A921R645-F1
#
_cell.length_a   1.000
_cell.length_b   1.000
_cell.length_c   1.000
_cell.angle_alpha   90.00
_cell.angle_beta   90.00
_cell.angle_gamma   90.00
#
_symmetry.space_group_name_H-M   'P 1'
#
loop_
_entity.id
_entity.type
_entity.pdbx_description
1 polymer ?
#
loop_
_entity_poly.entity_id
_entity_poly.type
_entity_poly.pdbx_seq_one_letter_code
_entity_poly.pdbx_strand_id
1 'polypeptide(L)'
;MDVRIDYGFCVSELSKHRDSPGADTWGLAKVAANLGVHNAGGAVREADALLARPPGTGGADDAKARAALGQCRRLYFDMELAFAGAHDEIDARQYAAGKEMAVEGIPLARRCDAVFAEARIPSLLARRGEYAEQIAVLCIAITDLIK
;
A
#
# COMPACT_ATOMS: atom_id res chain seq x y z
N MET A 1 9.63 -8.12 -14.20
CA MET A 1 9.83 -8.48 -12.77
C MET A 1 9.08 -9.77 -12.57
N ASP A 2 9.74 -10.82 -12.08
CA ASP A 2 9.07 -12.11 -11.80
C ASP A 2 8.27 -11.93 -10.50
N VAL A 3 7.03 -11.48 -10.65
CA VAL A 3 6.15 -11.13 -9.54
C VAL A 3 5.56 -12.44 -9.01
N ARG A 4 6.36 -13.17 -8.25
CA ARG A 4 5.90 -14.36 -7.56
C ARG A 4 5.08 -13.93 -6.36
N ILE A 5 3.84 -14.38 -6.30
CA ILE A 5 3.00 -14.27 -5.11
C ILE A 5 3.71 -14.99 -3.98
N ASP A 6 4.02 -14.27 -2.90
CA ASP A 6 4.46 -14.91 -1.67
C ASP A 6 3.24 -15.60 -1.04
N TYR A 7 3.19 -16.93 -1.17
CA TYR A 7 2.08 -17.74 -0.65
C TYR A 7 1.97 -17.64 0.87
N GLY A 8 3.11 -17.54 1.58
CA GLY A 8 3.12 -17.38 3.04
C GLY A 8 2.52 -16.05 3.46
N PHE A 9 2.88 -14.97 2.75
CA PHE A 9 2.28 -13.65 2.91
C PHE A 9 0.77 -13.69 2.62
N CYS A 10 0.37 -14.27 1.49
CA CYS A 10 -1.03 -14.40 1.08
C CYS A 10 -1.88 -15.06 2.19
N VAL A 11 -1.48 -16.23 2.66
CA VAL A 11 -2.23 -16.96 3.70
C VAL A 11 -2.23 -16.16 5.01
N SER A 12 -1.08 -15.63 5.43
CA SER A 12 -0.95 -14.83 6.66
C SER A 12 -1.88 -13.61 6.65
N GLU A 13 -1.89 -12.85 5.55
CA GLU A 13 -2.61 -11.57 5.50
C GLU A 13 -4.10 -11.77 5.31
N LEU A 14 -4.52 -12.65 4.40
CA LEU A 14 -5.94 -12.89 4.17
C LEU A 14 -6.59 -13.55 5.39
N SER A 15 -5.94 -14.50 6.05
CA SER A 15 -6.54 -15.19 7.22
C SER A 15 -6.77 -14.28 8.43
N LYS A 16 -6.11 -13.12 8.51
CA LYS A 16 -6.34 -12.13 9.57
C LYS A 16 -7.64 -11.36 9.38
N HIS A 17 -8.16 -11.29 8.15
CA HIS A 17 -9.35 -10.51 7.87
C HIS A 17 -10.62 -11.30 8.23
N ARG A 18 -11.49 -10.69 9.03
CA ARG A 18 -12.72 -11.32 9.55
C ARG A 18 -13.67 -11.83 8.45
N ASP A 19 -13.60 -11.24 7.26
CA ASP A 19 -14.47 -11.55 6.13
C ASP A 19 -13.90 -12.68 5.24
N SER A 20 -12.67 -13.14 5.51
CA SER A 20 -12.03 -14.21 4.74
C SER A 20 -12.61 -15.61 4.96
N PRO A 21 -13.03 -16.03 6.18
CA PRO A 21 -13.69 -17.31 6.36
C PRO A 21 -14.99 -17.40 5.55
N GLY A 22 -15.01 -18.25 4.52
CA GLY A 22 -16.16 -18.45 3.63
C GLY A 22 -16.22 -17.49 2.44
N ALA A 23 -15.24 -16.60 2.27
CA ALA A 23 -15.13 -15.79 1.06
C ALA A 23 -14.82 -16.66 -0.17
N ASP A 24 -15.53 -16.40 -1.26
CA ASP A 24 -15.14 -16.88 -2.58
C ASP A 24 -13.98 -16.03 -3.13
N THR A 25 -13.50 -16.37 -4.32
CA THR A 25 -12.40 -15.64 -4.98
C THR A 25 -12.69 -14.14 -5.11
N TRP A 26 -13.95 -13.76 -5.35
CA TRP A 26 -14.36 -12.36 -5.42
C TRP A 26 -14.27 -11.66 -4.06
N GLY A 27 -14.77 -12.30 -2.99
CA GLY A 27 -14.64 -11.79 -1.64
C GLY A 27 -13.18 -11.62 -1.23
N LEU A 28 -12.31 -12.56 -1.57
CA LEU A 28 -10.87 -12.48 -1.27
C LEU A 28 -10.17 -11.36 -2.06
N ALA A 29 -10.59 -11.08 -3.30
CA ALA A 29 -10.06 -9.95 -4.07
C ALA A 29 -10.39 -8.61 -3.40
N LYS A 30 -11.63 -8.45 -2.91
CA LYS A 30 -12.04 -7.27 -2.13
C LYS A 30 -11.26 -7.14 -0.83
N VAL A 31 -11.07 -8.25 -0.10
CA VAL A 31 -10.28 -8.25 1.13
C VAL A 31 -8.85 -7.79 0.84
N ALA A 32 -8.21 -8.28 -0.23
CA ALA A 32 -6.88 -7.85 -0.61
C ALA A 32 -6.80 -6.34 -0.92
N ALA A 33 -7.77 -5.80 -1.68
CA ALA A 33 -7.86 -4.36 -1.93
C ALA A 33 -8.02 -3.56 -0.62
N ASN A 34 -8.91 -4.00 0.28
CA ASN A 34 -9.14 -3.34 1.57
C ASN A 34 -7.91 -3.37 2.50
N LEU A 35 -7.13 -4.45 2.48
CA LEU A 35 -5.84 -4.52 3.18
C LEU A 35 -4.84 -3.48 2.61
N GLY A 36 -4.87 -3.25 1.30
CA GLY A 36 -4.14 -2.16 0.64
C GLY A 36 -4.53 -0.78 1.17
N VAL A 37 -5.84 -0.50 1.27
CA VAL A 37 -6.38 0.75 1.87
C VAL A 37 -5.86 0.92 3.30
N HIS A 38 -5.98 -0.11 4.13
CA HIS A 38 -5.56 -0.06 5.53
C HIS A 38 -4.06 0.15 5.70
N ASN A 39 -3.23 -0.45 4.84
CA ASN A 39 -1.79 -0.20 4.84
C ASN A 39 -1.47 1.25 4.46
N ALA A 40 -2.06 1.75 3.38
CA ALA A 40 -1.84 3.09 2.87
C ALA A 40 -2.27 4.17 3.89
N GLY A 41 -3.49 4.07 4.42
CA GLY A 41 -3.95 4.97 5.49
C GLY A 41 -3.13 4.82 6.78
N GLY A 42 -2.61 3.62 7.06
CA GLY A 42 -1.65 3.39 8.13
C GLY A 42 -0.34 4.16 7.95
N ALA A 43 0.19 4.18 6.73
CA ALA A 43 1.38 4.94 6.37
C ALA A 43 1.15 6.46 6.45
N VAL A 44 -0.03 6.95 6.05
CA VAL A 44 -0.43 8.36 6.22
C VAL A 44 -0.40 8.75 7.70
N ARG A 45 -1.07 7.96 8.56
CA ARG A 45 -1.10 8.22 10.01
C ARG A 45 0.28 8.16 10.65
N GLU A 46 1.12 7.22 10.22
CA GLU A 46 2.50 7.09 10.68
C GLU A 46 3.35 8.31 10.28
N ALA A 47 3.20 8.77 9.04
CA ALA A 47 3.86 9.99 8.56
C ALA A 47 3.40 11.22 9.34
N ASP A 48 2.09 11.38 9.59
CA ASP A 48 1.56 12.48 10.40
C ASP A 48 2.06 12.43 11.84
N ALA A 49 2.11 11.26 12.46
CA ALA A 49 2.65 11.08 13.81
C ALA A 49 4.14 11.45 13.89
N LEU A 50 4.93 11.11 12.86
CA LEU A 50 6.34 11.50 12.77
C LEU A 50 6.50 13.01 12.53
N LEU A 51 5.65 13.62 11.70
CA LEU A 51 5.67 15.05 11.41
C LEU A 51 5.22 15.91 12.59
N ALA A 52 4.32 15.41 13.44
CA ALA A 52 3.83 16.09 14.63
C ALA A 52 4.86 16.14 15.77
N ARG A 53 5.91 15.29 15.71
CA ARG A 53 6.99 15.34 16.70
C ARG A 53 7.77 16.65 16.58
N PRO A 54 8.27 17.21 17.70
CA PRO A 54 9.19 18.34 17.65
C PRO A 54 10.40 18.01 16.76
N PRO A 55 10.93 18.96 15.98
CA PRO A 55 12.18 18.77 15.26
C PRO A 55 13.28 18.29 16.21
N GLY A 56 13.98 17.22 15.85
CA GLY A 56 15.08 16.72 16.66
C GLY A 56 16.28 17.68 16.63
N THR A 57 17.34 17.38 17.41
CA THR A 57 18.63 18.10 17.31
C THR A 57 19.42 17.74 16.05
N GLY A 58 18.83 16.95 15.13
CA GLY A 58 19.46 16.41 13.92
C GLY A 58 19.65 17.39 12.76
N GLY A 59 19.30 18.67 12.95
CA GLY A 59 19.62 19.74 12.00
C GLY A 59 19.09 19.48 10.58
N ALA A 60 19.99 19.54 9.59
CA ALA A 60 19.63 19.43 8.17
C ALA A 60 19.00 18.07 7.79
N ASP A 61 19.37 16.98 8.46
CA ASP A 61 18.83 15.66 8.14
C ASP A 61 17.41 15.47 8.69
N ASP A 62 17.09 16.11 9.82
CA ASP A 62 15.71 16.18 10.33
C ASP A 62 14.80 16.94 9.34
N ALA A 63 15.27 18.07 8.82
CA ALA A 63 14.53 18.84 7.80
C ALA A 63 14.28 18.03 6.52
N LYS A 64 15.29 17.30 6.02
CA LYS A 64 15.14 16.40 4.87
C LYS A 64 14.16 15.26 5.14
N ALA A 65 14.27 14.61 6.30
CA ALA A 65 13.36 13.54 6.69
C ALA A 65 11.91 14.02 6.76
N ARG A 66 11.65 15.19 7.35
CA ARG A 66 10.31 15.79 7.40
C ARG A 66 9.79 16.17 6.01
N ALA A 67 10.64 16.70 5.12
CA ALA A 67 10.25 16.99 3.74
C ALA A 67 9.90 15.71 2.97
N ALA A 68 10.69 14.64 3.13
CA ALA A 68 10.43 13.33 2.54
C ALA A 68 9.12 12.72 3.05
N LEU A 69 8.89 12.74 4.38
CA LEU A 69 7.64 12.30 5.00
C LEU A 69 6.43 13.04 4.45
N GLY A 70 6.51 14.37 4.28
CA GLY A 70 5.41 15.16 3.72
C GLY A 70 5.06 14.78 2.28
N GLN A 71 6.05 14.40 1.47
CA GLN A 71 5.83 13.90 0.11
C GLN A 71 5.25 12.48 0.11
N CYS A 72 5.86 11.57 0.87
CA CYS A 72 5.38 10.20 1.04
C CYS A 72 3.94 10.15 1.57
N ARG A 73 3.56 11.03 2.49
CA ARG A 73 2.18 11.12 2.99
C ARG A 73 1.18 11.34 1.86
N ARG A 74 1.49 12.21 0.90
CA ARG A 74 0.61 12.45 -0.27
C ARG A 74 0.55 11.23 -1.18
N LEU A 75 1.70 10.62 -1.46
CA LEU A 75 1.77 9.40 -2.27
C LEU A 75 0.97 8.23 -1.65
N TYR A 76 1.03 8.06 -0.32
CA TYR A 76 0.25 7.05 0.38
C TYR A 76 -1.24 7.41 0.47
N PHE A 77 -1.60 8.69 0.49
CA PHE A 77 -3.00 9.10 0.37
C PHE A 77 -3.56 8.77 -1.02
N ASP A 78 -2.81 9.07 -2.08
CA ASP A 78 -3.20 8.70 -3.45
C ASP A 78 -3.30 7.17 -3.61
N MET A 79 -2.41 6.42 -2.96
CA MET A 79 -2.45 4.96 -2.92
C MET A 79 -3.68 4.43 -2.17
N GLU A 80 -4.08 5.07 -1.07
CA GLU A 80 -5.29 4.73 -0.33
C GLU A 80 -6.53 4.87 -1.22
N LEU A 81 -6.60 5.96 -2.00
CA LEU A 81 -7.66 6.17 -2.99
C LEU A 81 -7.63 5.13 -4.11
N ALA A 82 -6.45 4.77 -4.62
CA ALA A 82 -6.32 3.75 -5.66
C ALA A 82 -6.80 2.37 -5.17
N PHE A 83 -6.44 1.95 -3.96
CA PHE A 83 -6.93 0.69 -3.40
C PHE A 83 -8.42 0.73 -3.05
N ALA A 84 -8.95 1.88 -2.62
CA ALA A 84 -10.39 2.04 -2.38
C ALA A 84 -11.17 1.93 -3.70
N GLY A 85 -10.69 2.60 -4.75
CA GLY A 85 -11.24 2.46 -6.10
C GLY A 85 -11.15 1.01 -6.60
N ALA A 86 -10.02 0.34 -6.38
CA ALA A 86 -9.88 -1.08 -6.72
C ALA A 86 -10.93 -1.95 -6.02
N HIS A 87 -11.15 -1.72 -4.73
CA HIS A 87 -12.19 -2.41 -3.96
C HIS A 87 -13.58 -2.18 -4.57
N ASP A 88 -13.92 -0.93 -4.87
CA ASP A 88 -15.24 -0.54 -5.38
C ASP A 88 -15.49 -1.08 -6.80
N GLU A 89 -14.49 -1.03 -7.68
CA GLU A 89 -14.58 -1.60 -9.03
C GLU A 89 -14.71 -3.13 -8.99
N ILE A 90 -13.95 -3.81 -8.10
CA ILE A 90 -14.10 -5.26 -7.91
C ILE A 90 -15.49 -5.59 -7.35
N ASP A 91 -16.03 -4.81 -6.43
CA ASP A 91 -17.39 -4.96 -5.90
C ASP A 91 -18.44 -4.82 -7.01
N ALA A 92 -18.25 -3.84 -7.91
CA ALA A 92 -19.05 -3.60 -9.12
C ALA A 92 -18.79 -4.60 -10.26
N ARG A 93 -17.95 -5.62 -10.04
CA ARG A 93 -17.54 -6.65 -11.01
C ARG A 93 -16.79 -6.10 -12.23
N GLN A 94 -16.22 -4.91 -12.13
CA GLN A 94 -15.35 -4.29 -13.12
C GLN A 94 -13.88 -4.70 -12.88
N TYR A 95 -13.59 -5.99 -13.01
CA TYR A 95 -12.31 -6.56 -12.60
C TYR A 95 -11.08 -5.97 -13.32
N ALA A 96 -11.22 -5.57 -14.59
CA ALA A 96 -10.14 -4.91 -15.32
C ALA A 96 -9.77 -3.56 -14.69
N ALA A 97 -10.77 -2.71 -14.44
CA ALA A 97 -10.58 -1.42 -13.78
C ALA A 97 -10.04 -1.59 -12.36
N GLY A 98 -10.57 -2.56 -11.61
CA GLY A 98 -10.10 -2.86 -10.26
C GLY A 98 -8.61 -3.24 -10.21
N LYS A 99 -8.14 -4.06 -11.17
CA LYS A 99 -6.72 -4.40 -11.29
C LYS A 99 -5.86 -3.22 -11.68
N GLU A 100 -6.33 -2.40 -12.62
CA GLU A 100 -5.62 -1.17 -13.02
C GLU A 100 -5.42 -0.26 -11.82
N MET A 101 -6.46 -0.03 -11.01
CA MET A 101 -6.31 0.78 -9.79
C MET A 101 -5.39 0.11 -8.74
N ALA A 102 -5.48 -1.20 -8.54
CA ALA A 102 -4.59 -1.91 -7.61
C ALA A 102 -3.11 -1.82 -8.03
N VAL A 103 -2.82 -1.82 -9.33
CA VAL A 103 -1.42 -1.73 -9.83
C VAL A 103 -0.79 -0.37 -9.56
N GLU A 104 -1.59 0.69 -9.45
CA GLU A 104 -1.10 2.04 -9.16
C GLU A 104 -0.43 2.16 -7.79
N GLY A 105 -0.78 1.29 -6.83
CA GLY A 105 -0.12 1.27 -5.52
C GLY A 105 1.39 0.98 -5.58
N ILE A 106 1.84 0.18 -6.56
CA ILE A 106 3.25 -0.21 -6.70
C ILE A 106 4.15 0.99 -7.03
N PRO A 107 3.93 1.77 -8.12
CA PRO A 107 4.77 2.92 -8.42
C PRO A 107 4.69 4.02 -7.35
N LEU A 108 3.56 4.15 -6.63
CA LEU A 108 3.42 5.11 -5.53
C LEU A 108 4.32 4.75 -4.34
N ALA A 109 4.36 3.47 -3.94
CA ALA A 109 5.28 2.98 -2.91
C ALA A 109 6.74 3.24 -3.29
N ARG A 110 7.14 2.84 -4.50
CA ARG A 110 8.51 3.02 -5.02
C ARG A 110 8.92 4.48 -5.07
N ARG A 111 7.99 5.37 -5.42
CA ARG A 111 8.26 6.80 -5.46
C ARG A 111 8.50 7.37 -4.07
N CYS A 112 7.82 6.88 -3.03
CA CYS A 112 8.12 7.27 -1.66
C CYS A 112 9.54 6.84 -1.25
N ASP A 113 9.94 5.59 -1.55
CA ASP A 113 11.30 5.13 -1.25
C ASP A 113 12.37 5.91 -2.03
N ALA A 114 12.08 6.27 -3.29
CA ALA A 114 12.93 7.15 -4.09
C ALA A 114 13.09 8.54 -3.45
N VAL A 115 12.02 9.14 -2.92
CA VAL A 115 12.08 10.44 -2.22
C VAL A 115 13.05 10.38 -1.03
N PHE A 116 12.99 9.32 -0.22
CA PHE A 116 13.93 9.14 0.88
C PHE A 116 15.37 8.92 0.39
N ALA A 117 15.56 8.12 -0.66
CA ALA A 117 16.86 7.85 -1.26
C ALA A 117 17.51 9.12 -1.86
N GLU A 118 16.74 9.96 -2.57
CA GLU A 118 17.17 11.25 -3.10
C GLU A 118 17.60 12.21 -1.99
N ALA A 119 16.88 12.20 -0.86
CA ALA A 119 17.24 12.93 0.34
C ALA A 119 18.46 12.35 1.08
N ARG A 120 18.94 11.15 0.67
CA ARG A 120 19.99 10.37 1.34
C ARG A 120 19.66 10.06 2.81
N ILE A 121 18.38 9.82 3.09
CA ILE A 121 17.87 9.44 4.41
C ILE A 121 17.26 8.03 4.30
N PRO A 122 17.43 7.15 5.29
CA PRO A 122 16.74 5.86 5.32
C PRO A 122 15.21 6.05 5.26
N SER A 123 14.52 5.21 4.46
CA SER A 123 13.07 5.27 4.38
C SER A 123 12.45 4.89 5.72
N LEU A 124 11.72 5.85 6.31
CA LEU A 124 10.99 5.64 7.56
C LEU A 124 9.69 4.85 7.35
N LEU A 125 9.31 4.61 6.09
CA LEU A 125 8.09 3.90 5.69
C LEU A 125 8.39 2.68 4.82
N ALA A 126 9.64 2.19 4.78
CA ALA A 126 10.06 1.08 3.90
C ALA A 126 9.16 -0.15 4.02
N ARG A 127 8.81 -0.54 5.25
CA ARG A 127 7.91 -1.68 5.52
C ARG A 127 6.51 -1.48 4.94
N ARG A 128 6.02 -0.24 4.89
CA ARG A 128 4.73 0.10 4.26
C ARG A 128 4.81 -0.07 2.75
N GLY A 129 5.96 0.27 2.16
CA GLY A 129 6.22 0.16 0.72
C GLY A 129 6.32 -1.30 0.29
N GLU A 130 7.13 -2.09 0.99
CA GLU A 130 7.26 -3.54 0.79
C GLU A 130 5.89 -4.24 0.88
N TYR A 131 5.10 -3.91 1.91
CA TYR A 131 3.75 -4.44 2.05
C TYR A 131 2.83 -4.02 0.90
N ALA A 132 2.85 -2.73 0.52
CA ALA A 132 2.02 -2.19 -0.55
C ALA A 132 2.28 -2.91 -1.88
N GLU A 133 3.54 -3.21 -2.20
CA GLU A 133 3.88 -3.98 -3.39
C GLU A 133 3.29 -5.40 -3.32
N GLN A 134 3.48 -6.10 -2.19
CA GLN A 134 2.99 -7.48 -2.05
C GLN A 134 1.45 -7.57 -2.08
N ILE A 135 0.75 -6.63 -1.44
CA ILE A 135 -0.72 -6.66 -1.39
C ILE A 135 -1.34 -6.24 -2.73
N ALA A 136 -0.72 -5.30 -3.48
CA ALA A 136 -1.15 -4.96 -4.84
C ALA A 136 -1.07 -6.19 -5.77
N VAL A 137 0.06 -6.88 -5.74
CA VAL A 137 0.29 -8.11 -6.50
C VAL A 137 -0.72 -9.18 -6.15
N LEU A 138 -0.97 -9.37 -4.85
CA LEU A 138 -1.95 -10.35 -4.39
C LEU A 138 -3.37 -10.00 -4.87
N CYS A 139 -3.77 -8.73 -4.75
CA CYS A 139 -5.07 -8.25 -5.21
C CYS A 139 -5.27 -8.52 -6.71
N ILE A 140 -4.27 -8.18 -7.53
CA ILE A 140 -4.30 -8.42 -8.98
C ILE A 140 -4.44 -9.91 -9.27
N ALA A 141 -3.60 -10.73 -8.65
CA ALA A 141 -3.58 -12.16 -8.91
C ALA A 141 -4.88 -12.87 -8.51
N ILE A 142 -5.47 -12.53 -7.36
CA ILE A 142 -6.77 -13.10 -6.96
C ILE A 142 -7.86 -12.64 -7.93
N THR A 143 -7.82 -11.38 -8.35
CA THR A 143 -8.79 -10.83 -9.30
C THR A 143 -8.70 -11.54 -10.66
N ASP A 144 -7.50 -11.90 -11.12
CA ASP A 144 -7.28 -12.70 -12.35
C ASP A 144 -7.84 -14.14 -12.28
N LEU A 145 -8.13 -14.65 -11.09
CA LEU A 145 -8.78 -15.95 -10.93
C LEU A 145 -10.31 -15.89 -11.11
N ILE A 146 -10.89 -14.69 -11.18
CA ILE A 146 -12.33 -14.49 -11.37
C ILE A 146 -12.64 -14.52 -12.87
N LYS A 147 -13.54 -15.42 -13.27
CA LYS A 147 -13.97 -15.59 -14.68
C LYS A 147 -15.01 -14.56 -15.10
#